data_AF-L8P771-F1
#
_entry.id   AF-L8P771-F1
#
_cell.length_a   1.000
_cell.length_b   1.000
_cell.length_c   1.000
_cell.angle_alpha   90.00
_cell.angle_beta   90.00
_cell.angle_gamma   90.00
#
_symmetry.space_group_name_H-M   'P 1'
#
loop_
_entity.id
_entity.type
_entity.pdbx_description
1 polymer ?
#
loop_
_entity_poly.entity_id
_entity_poly.type
_entity_poly.pdbx_seq_one_letter_code
_entity_poly.pdbx_strand_id
1 'polypeptide(L)'
;MLLSDGTEVPYDALIVATGVRPRQLPGTPAPRHPGTPAHTLHPLDDALALKARLGAGRSLAVVGAGFLGAEPAAVAVDLGTRTNRAGHRTDIDSFSATPAEPLLYQ
;
A
#
# COMPACT_ATOMS: atom_id res chain seq x y z
N MET A 1 -11.92 19.48 24.51
CA MET A 1 -11.07 18.56 23.72
C MET A 1 -9.62 18.97 23.95
N LEU A 2 -8.75 18.04 24.35
CA LEU A 2 -7.33 18.31 24.59
C LEU A 2 -6.54 18.07 23.30
N LEU A 3 -5.80 19.08 22.86
CA LEU A 3 -4.92 19.00 21.70
C LEU A 3 -3.55 18.44 22.09
N SER A 4 -2.77 17.98 21.10
CA SER A 4 -1.44 17.39 21.33
C SER A 4 -0.42 18.37 21.92
N ASP A 5 -0.66 19.67 21.80
CA ASP A 5 0.16 20.73 22.40
C ASP A 5 -0.26 21.10 23.83
N GLY A 6 -1.24 20.38 24.40
CA GLY A 6 -1.76 20.62 25.74
C GLY A 6 -2.88 21.66 25.80
N THR A 7 -3.27 22.27 24.69
CA THR A 7 -4.37 23.25 24.65
C THR A 7 -5.72 22.56 24.84
N GLU A 8 -6.58 23.10 25.71
CA GLU A 8 -7.98 22.68 25.80
C GLU A 8 -8.90 23.59 25.00
N VAL A 9 -9.71 22.98 24.13
CA VAL A 9 -10.73 23.67 23.33
C VAL A 9 -12.12 23.29 23.85
N PRO A 10 -12.93 24.24 24.38
CA PRO A 10 -14.31 23.98 24.75
C PRO A 10 -15.20 23.89 23.50
N TYR A 11 -16.27 23.11 23.59
CA TYR A 11 -17.25 22.96 22.52
C TYR A 11 -18.64 22.69 23.10
N ASP A 12 -19.68 23.22 22.44
CA ASP A 12 -21.07 22.88 22.75
C ASP A 12 -21.49 21.56 22.05
N ALA A 13 -20.88 21.27 20.90
CA ALA A 13 -21.05 20.03 20.15
C ALA A 13 -19.75 19.65 19.43
N LEU A 14 -19.47 18.34 19.34
CA LEU A 14 -18.26 17.80 18.72
C LEU A 14 -18.63 16.81 17.60
N ILE A 15 -18.04 16.99 16.42
CA ILE A 15 -18.13 16.02 15.31
C ILE A 15 -16.79 15.31 15.17
N VAL A 16 -16.80 13.98 15.22
CA VAL A 16 -15.61 13.16 14.97
C VAL A 16 -15.57 12.78 13.49
N ALA A 17 -14.64 13.40 12.76
CA ALA A 17 -14.45 13.21 11.32
C ALA A 17 -12.99 12.83 10.96
N THR A 18 -12.32 12.07 11.82
CA THR A 18 -10.88 11.72 11.70
C THR A 18 -10.58 10.67 10.62
N GLY A 19 -11.60 10.21 9.90
CA GLY A 19 -11.50 9.25 8.81
C GLY A 19 -11.09 7.86 9.28
N VAL A 20 -10.34 7.15 8.44
CA VAL A 20 -9.86 5.78 8.70
C VAL A 20 -8.36 5.68 8.48
N ARG A 21 -7.76 4.57 8.92
CA ARG A 21 -6.36 4.22 8.63
C ARG A 21 -6.29 2.84 7.97
N PRO A 22 -5.40 2.63 7.00
CA PRO A 22 -5.19 1.31 6.41
C PRO A 22 -4.82 0.28 7.48
N ARG A 23 -5.38 -0.92 7.39
CA ARG A 23 -4.96 -2.03 8.25
C ARG A 23 -3.58 -2.50 7.80
N GLN A 24 -2.67 -2.66 8.75
CA GLN A 24 -1.38 -3.28 8.49
C GLN A 24 -1.53 -4.79 8.41
N LEU A 25 -0.75 -5.43 7.53
CA LEU A 25 -0.71 -6.88 7.43
C LEU A 25 0.16 -7.43 8.57
N PRO A 26 -0.37 -8.28 9.47
CA PRO A 26 0.41 -8.81 10.58
C PRO A 26 1.64 -9.58 10.10
N GLY A 27 2.77 -9.43 10.80
CA GLY A 27 4.03 -10.11 10.47
C GLY A 27 4.80 -9.47 9.31
N THR A 28 4.34 -8.33 8.79
CA THR A 28 5.11 -7.54 7.81
C THR A 28 5.73 -6.30 8.44
N PRO A 29 6.90 -5.85 7.93
CA PRO A 29 7.44 -4.56 8.31
C PRO A 29 6.44 -3.43 8.05
N ALA A 30 6.49 -2.38 8.88
CA ALA A 30 5.63 -1.22 8.70
C ALA A 30 5.76 -0.65 7.27
N PRO A 31 4.65 -0.24 6.65
CA PRO A 31 4.68 0.52 5.40
C PRO A 31 5.60 1.73 5.56
N ARG A 32 6.40 2.05 4.53
CA ARG A 32 7.39 3.15 4.50
C ARG A 32 8.67 2.99 5.35
N HIS A 33 8.93 1.84 5.97
CA HIS A 33 10.26 1.60 6.52
C HIS A 33 11.31 1.63 5.39
N PRO A 34 12.46 2.31 5.55
CA PRO A 34 13.51 2.31 4.53
C PRO A 34 13.88 0.88 4.12
N GLY A 35 13.87 0.61 2.82
CA GLY A 35 14.17 -0.71 2.27
C GLY A 35 13.00 -1.72 2.24
N THR A 36 11.80 -1.37 2.73
CA THR A 36 10.67 -2.31 2.66
C THR A 36 9.88 -2.18 1.35
N PRO A 37 9.41 -3.31 0.79
CA PRO A 37 8.60 -3.32 -0.43
C PRO A 37 7.12 -3.05 -0.18
N ALA A 38 6.67 -3.02 1.09
CA ALA A 38 5.27 -2.88 1.45
C ALA A 38 4.80 -1.42 1.40
N HIS A 39 3.64 -1.20 0.76
CA HIS A 39 2.95 0.09 0.69
C HIS A 39 1.50 -0.06 1.13
N THR A 40 0.98 0.92 1.85
CA THR A 40 -0.45 1.18 1.98
C THR A 40 -0.87 2.25 0.98
N LEU A 41 -2.16 2.53 0.84
CA LEU A 41 -2.66 3.63 0.01
C LEU A 41 -3.53 4.57 0.84
N HIS A 42 -2.89 5.40 1.67
CA HIS A 42 -3.48 6.56 2.33
C HIS A 42 -2.37 7.29 3.10
N PRO A 43 -1.95 8.54 2.76
CA PRO A 43 -2.58 9.57 1.91
C PRO A 43 -2.03 9.63 0.46
N LEU A 44 -2.25 10.71 -0.30
CA LEU A 44 -1.77 10.87 -1.68
C LEU A 44 -0.29 10.53 -1.86
N ASP A 45 0.54 10.87 -0.89
CA ASP A 45 1.98 10.58 -0.92
C ASP A 45 2.27 9.08 -1.01
N ASP A 46 1.42 8.23 -0.44
CA ASP A 46 1.55 6.77 -0.59
C ASP A 46 1.39 6.37 -2.06
N ALA A 47 0.41 6.95 -2.75
CA ALA A 47 0.15 6.66 -4.16
C ALA A 47 1.29 7.13 -5.06
N LEU A 48 1.87 8.29 -4.78
CA LEU A 48 3.04 8.80 -5.50
C LEU A 48 4.28 7.93 -5.28
N ALA A 49 4.52 7.50 -4.03
CA ALA A 49 5.62 6.60 -3.69
C ALA A 49 5.48 5.23 -4.38
N LEU A 50 4.26 4.67 -4.41
CA LEU A 50 3.99 3.43 -5.14
C LEU A 50 4.20 3.63 -6.64
N LYS A 51 3.65 4.70 -7.23
CA LYS A 51 3.75 4.98 -8.67
C LYS A 51 5.19 5.03 -9.16
N ALA A 52 6.10 5.64 -8.41
CA ALA A 52 7.52 5.69 -8.75
C ALA A 52 8.17 4.29 -8.91
N ARG A 53 7.56 3.27 -8.30
CA ARG A 53 8.02 1.87 -8.30
C ARG A 53 7.23 0.97 -9.25
N LEU A 54 6.31 1.52 -10.05
CA LEU A 54 5.57 0.77 -11.10
C LEU A 54 6.28 0.92 -12.45
N GLY A 55 6.07 -0.03 -13.36
CA GLY A 55 6.70 -0.02 -14.67
C GLY A 55 6.94 -1.41 -15.26
N ALA A 56 7.35 -1.44 -16.52
CA ALA A 56 7.79 -2.65 -17.21
C ALA A 56 8.90 -3.37 -16.43
N GLY A 57 8.83 -4.71 -16.41
CA GLY A 57 9.78 -5.56 -15.70
C GLY A 57 9.60 -5.60 -14.19
N ARG A 58 8.59 -4.92 -13.63
CA ARG A 58 8.27 -4.95 -12.20
C ARG A 58 7.06 -5.82 -11.90
N SER A 59 6.98 -6.30 -10.67
CA SER A 59 5.86 -7.08 -10.16
C SER A 59 5.21 -6.40 -8.95
N LEU A 60 3.87 -6.47 -8.89
CA LEU A 60 3.07 -5.95 -7.81
C LEU A 60 2.15 -7.05 -7.27
N ALA A 61 2.29 -7.34 -5.98
CA ALA A 61 1.32 -8.15 -5.23
C ALA A 61 0.35 -7.22 -4.51
N VAL A 62 -0.95 -7.39 -4.76
CA VAL A 62 -2.01 -6.61 -4.09
C VAL A 62 -2.71 -7.50 -3.08
N VAL A 63 -2.68 -7.07 -1.82
CA VAL A 63 -3.32 -7.75 -0.70
C VAL A 63 -4.64 -7.06 -0.39
N GLY A 64 -5.75 -7.75 -0.69
CA GLY A 64 -7.11 -7.27 -0.51
C GLY A 64 -7.83 -7.01 -1.83
N ALA A 65 -8.96 -7.70 -2.04
CA ALA A 65 -9.76 -7.64 -3.26
C ALA A 65 -10.89 -6.59 -3.24
N GLY A 66 -10.77 -5.56 -2.40
CA GLY A 66 -11.73 -4.44 -2.36
C GLY A 66 -11.50 -3.43 -3.48
N PHE A 67 -12.39 -2.44 -3.59
CA PHE A 67 -12.31 -1.34 -4.57
C PHE A 67 -10.93 -0.65 -4.55
N LEU A 68 -10.43 -0.31 -3.36
CA LEU A 68 -9.10 0.28 -3.15
C LEU A 68 -7.93 -0.61 -3.60
N GLY A 69 -8.11 -1.92 -3.75
CA GLY A 69 -7.09 -2.83 -4.28
C GLY A 69 -7.18 -3.02 -5.80
N ALA A 70 -8.38 -2.94 -6.38
CA ALA A 70 -8.59 -3.14 -7.81
C ALA A 70 -8.07 -1.96 -8.66
N GLU A 71 -8.36 -0.73 -8.24
CA GLU A 71 -7.93 0.50 -8.93
C GLU A 71 -6.41 0.61 -9.13
N PRO A 72 -5.57 0.52 -8.08
CA PRO A 72 -4.11 0.60 -8.24
C PRO A 72 -3.54 -0.59 -9.01
N ALA A 73 -4.19 -1.77 -8.95
CA ALA A 73 -3.79 -2.92 -9.76
C ALA A 73 -3.99 -2.65 -11.25
N ALA A 74 -5.14 -2.08 -11.64
CA ALA A 74 -5.41 -1.71 -13.02
C ALA A 74 -4.39 -0.68 -13.53
N VAL A 75 -4.14 0.39 -12.76
CA VAL A 75 -3.12 1.39 -13.10
C VAL A 75 -1.73 0.76 -13.24
N ALA A 76 -1.38 -0.20 -12.38
CA ALA A 76 -0.10 -0.88 -12.47
C ALA A 76 0.04 -1.71 -13.76
N VAL A 77 -1.03 -2.37 -14.19
CA VAL A 77 -1.08 -3.08 -15.48
C VAL A 77 -0.91 -2.10 -16.63
N ASP A 78 -1.59 -0.96 -16.62
CA ASP A 78 -1.46 0.08 -17.66
C ASP A 78 -0.03 0.62 -17.76
N LEU A 79 0.70 0.65 -16.64
CA LEU A 79 2.12 1.02 -16.58
C LEU A 79 3.08 -0.12 -16.95
N GLY A 80 2.57 -1.28 -17.37
CA GLY A 80 3.37 -2.46 -17.75
C GLY A 80 3.88 -3.30 -16.57
N THR A 81 3.34 -3.11 -15.38
CA THR A 81 3.69 -3.90 -14.18
C THR A 81 2.91 -5.20 -14.19
N ARG A 82 3.58 -6.32 -13.92
CA ARG A 82 2.89 -7.60 -13.72
C ARG A 82 2.18 -7.59 -12.36
N THR A 83 0.87 -7.72 -12.34
CA THR A 83 0.10 -7.73 -11.09
C THR A 83 -0.40 -9.11 -10.73
N ASN A 84 -0.32 -9.47 -9.45
CA ASN A 84 -1.02 -10.61 -8.89
C ASN A 84 -1.86 -10.13 -7.67
N ARG A 85 -3.04 -10.71 -7.45
CA ARG A 85 -4.02 -10.26 -6.44
C ARG A 85 -4.40 -11.41 -5.51
N ALA A 86 -4.41 -11.16 -4.21
CA ALA A 86 -4.85 -12.09 -3.17
C ALA A 86 -6.09 -11.55 -2.48
N GLY A 87 -7.17 -12.33 -2.50
CA GLY A 87 -8.43 -11.99 -1.84
C GLY A 87 -8.47 -12.45 -0.39
N HIS A 88 -7.85 -13.59 -0.10
CA HIS A 88 -7.76 -14.20 1.23
C HIS A 88 -6.31 -14.34 1.70
N ARG A 89 -6.13 -14.46 3.03
CA ARG A 89 -4.80 -14.56 3.65
C ARG A 89 -4.00 -15.77 3.12
N THR A 90 -4.67 -16.87 2.80
CA THR A 90 -4.08 -18.08 2.22
C THR A 90 -3.52 -17.87 0.81
N ASP A 91 -4.05 -16.89 0.08
CA ASP A 91 -3.60 -16.60 -1.30
C ASP A 91 -2.26 -15.84 -1.28
N ILE A 92 -1.92 -15.17 -0.18
CA ILE A 92 -0.70 -14.35 -0.06
C ILE A 92 0.55 -15.22 -0.04
N ASP A 93 0.50 -16.38 0.61
CA ASP A 93 1.65 -17.29 0.74
C ASP A 93 2.03 -17.94 -0.60
N SER A 94 1.15 -17.84 -1.61
CA SER A 94 1.38 -18.35 -2.97
C SER A 94 1.97 -17.33 -3.93
N PHE A 95 2.18 -16.08 -3.51
CA PHE A 95 2.94 -15.10 -4.29
C PHE A 95 4.43 -15.47 -4.30
N SER A 96 4.86 -16.27 -5.27
CA SER A 96 6.29 -16.35 -5.57
C SER A 96 6.71 -15.05 -6.26
N ALA A 97 7.60 -14.29 -5.63
CA ALA A 97 8.40 -13.31 -6.34
C ALA A 97 9.42 -14.11 -7.15
N THR A 98 9.07 -14.50 -8.38
CA THR A 98 10.10 -14.98 -9.31
C THR A 98 11.12 -13.84 -9.43
N PRO A 99 12.39 -14.04 -9.03
CA PRO A 99 13.38 -13.00 -9.23
C PRO A 99 13.42 -12.68 -10.72
N ALA A 100 13.41 -11.39 -11.07
CA ALA A 100 13.78 -11.00 -12.42
C ALA A 100 15.17 -11.60 -12.66
N GLU A 101 15.28 -12.50 -13.63
CA GLU A 101 16.58 -13.09 -13.97
C GLU A 101 17.59 -11.97 -14.17
N PRO A 102 18.80 -12.07 -13.60
CA PRO A 102 19.83 -11.09 -13.87
C PRO A 102 20.08 -11.15 -15.37
N LEU A 103 19.77 -10.06 -16.08
CA LEU A 103 20.28 -9.82 -17.43
C LEU A 103 21.81 -9.76 -17.30
N LEU A 104 22.45 -10.93 -17.39
CA LEU A 104 23.88 -11.07 -17.61
C LEU A 104 24.15 -10.50 -18.99
N TYR A 105 24.57 -9.24 -19.02
CA TYR A 105 25.40 -8.74 -20.10
C TYR A 105 26.84 -9.15 -19.77
N GLN A 106 27.21 -10.38 -20.15
CA GLN A 106 28.50 -10.84 -20.69
C GLN A 106 28.36 -12.33 -21.01
#